data_AF-A0A662CHP8-F1
#
_entry.id   AF-A0A662CHP8-F1
#
_cell.length_a   1.000
_cell.length_b   1.000
_cell.length_c   1.000
_cell.angle_alpha   90.00
_cell.angle_beta   90.00
_cell.angle_gamma   90.00
#
_symmetry.space_group_name_H-M   'P 1'
#
loop_
_entity.id
_entity.type
_entity.pdbx_description
1 polymer ?
#
loop_
_entity_poly.entity_id
_entity_poly.type
_entity_poly.pdbx_seq_one_letter_code
_entity_poly.pdbx_strand_id
1 'polypeptide(L)'
;SRCVSLYDDKGVFCPTLEDEPNKEFEADSIVIAIGQKVKSNCLPADLLDGTKSIIVDPLTLQSPTHSKVFFSGAISGAGSVVEAMAQGREAAKSIARFVSGDGMRWGRDFWVENGYLKEYEAILERAKGGARMILERVPIKKRTLEKEVEMPLTPEQAKQEAERCMSCGRPAEVNKTCWMCLPCEIECPQEALQVRLPYQVR
;
A
#
# COMPACT_ATOMS: atom_id res chain seq x y z
N SER A 1 28.23 0.78 -16.17
CA SER A 1 28.74 -0.57 -15.88
C SER A 1 27.60 -1.57 -15.83
N ARG A 2 27.84 -2.84 -16.19
CA ARG A 2 26.86 -3.93 -16.03
C ARG A 2 26.88 -4.43 -14.57
N CYS A 3 25.73 -4.77 -14.02
CA CYS A 3 25.63 -5.46 -12.72
C CYS A 3 25.89 -6.95 -12.94
N VAL A 4 26.95 -7.49 -12.32
CA VAL A 4 27.41 -8.87 -12.49
C VAL A 4 26.75 -9.81 -11.50
N SER A 5 26.54 -9.34 -10.27
CA SER A 5 25.77 -10.03 -9.24
C SER A 5 24.96 -9.03 -8.42
N LEU A 6 23.82 -9.47 -7.88
CA LEU A 6 22.98 -8.68 -6.96
C LEU A 6 23.17 -9.08 -5.50
N TYR A 7 23.57 -10.32 -5.24
CA TYR A 7 23.68 -10.90 -3.91
C TYR A 7 25.04 -11.56 -3.72
N ASP A 8 25.53 -11.55 -2.48
CA ASP A 8 26.70 -12.34 -2.10
C ASP A 8 26.34 -13.83 -1.91
N ASP A 9 27.35 -14.66 -1.60
CA ASP A 9 27.17 -16.11 -1.37
C ASP A 9 26.27 -16.43 -0.16
N LYS A 10 25.95 -15.42 0.68
CA LYS A 10 25.08 -15.55 1.85
C LYS A 10 23.66 -15.04 1.57
N GLY A 11 23.36 -14.63 0.33
CA GLY A 11 22.07 -14.08 -0.06
C GLY A 11 21.82 -12.64 0.42
N VAL A 12 22.86 -11.95 0.88
CA VAL A 12 22.77 -10.54 1.28
C VAL A 12 22.87 -9.67 0.03
N PHE A 13 22.00 -8.67 -0.09
CA PHE A 13 22.01 -7.74 -1.22
C PHE A 13 23.34 -6.96 -1.25
N CYS A 14 24.18 -7.28 -2.24
CA CYS A 14 25.54 -6.75 -2.39
C CYS A 14 25.87 -6.66 -3.89
N PRO A 15 25.33 -5.65 -4.61
CA PRO A 15 25.49 -5.57 -6.05
C PRO A 15 26.96 -5.35 -6.43
N THR A 16 27.49 -6.23 -7.27
CA THR A 16 28.84 -6.13 -7.82
C THR A 16 28.75 -5.62 -9.26
N LEU A 17 29.43 -4.52 -9.56
CA LEU A 17 29.46 -3.91 -10.88
C LEU A 17 30.78 -4.23 -11.58
N GLU A 18 30.78 -4.28 -12.91
CA GLU A 18 32.02 -4.31 -13.68
C GLU A 18 32.83 -3.02 -13.47
N ASP A 19 34.14 -3.15 -13.37
CA ASP A 19 35.07 -2.05 -13.08
C ASP A 19 35.04 -0.94 -14.14
N GLU A 20 34.72 -1.28 -15.40
CA GLU A 20 34.72 -0.31 -16.50
C GLU A 20 33.32 0.28 -16.78
N PRO A 21 33.16 1.61 -16.70
CA PRO A 21 31.93 2.29 -17.09
C PRO A 21 31.76 2.27 -18.61
N ASN A 22 30.94 1.33 -19.10
CA ASN A 22 30.68 1.20 -20.55
C ASN A 22 29.88 2.33 -21.20
N LYS A 23 29.40 3.35 -20.46
CA LYS A 23 28.56 4.45 -20.96
C LYS A 23 28.71 5.70 -20.10
N GLU A 24 28.84 6.84 -20.78
CA GLU A 24 28.75 8.19 -20.19
C GLU A 24 27.43 8.84 -20.61
N PHE A 25 26.86 9.64 -19.71
CA PHE A 25 25.61 10.37 -19.95
C PHE A 25 25.82 11.82 -19.50
N GLU A 26 25.59 12.77 -20.40
CA GLU A 26 25.47 14.18 -20.02
C GLU A 26 24.11 14.41 -19.36
N ALA A 27 24.11 15.06 -18.19
CA ALA A 27 22.90 15.43 -17.48
C ALA A 27 23.12 16.76 -16.75
N ASP A 28 22.14 17.65 -16.84
CA ASP A 28 22.16 18.92 -16.08
C ASP A 28 21.90 18.69 -14.58
N SER A 29 21.31 17.54 -14.22
CA SER A 29 20.97 17.19 -12.84
C SER A 29 20.90 15.68 -12.65
N ILE A 30 21.39 15.22 -11.50
CA ILE A 30 21.40 13.81 -11.10
C ILE A 30 20.67 13.69 -9.76
N VAL A 31 19.63 12.85 -9.70
CA VAL A 31 18.89 12.55 -8.46
C VAL A 31 19.26 11.15 -7.98
N ILE A 32 19.88 11.07 -6.80
CA ILE A 32 20.32 9.81 -6.20
C ILE A 32 19.20 9.29 -5.28
N ALA A 33 18.48 8.26 -5.72
CA ALA A 33 17.34 7.65 -5.00
C ALA A 33 17.67 6.23 -4.49
N ILE A 34 18.76 6.07 -3.74
CA ILE A 34 19.29 4.78 -3.25
C ILE A 34 18.59 4.21 -2.00
N GLY A 35 17.36 4.65 -1.74
CA GLY A 35 16.56 4.21 -0.60
C GLY A 35 16.69 5.08 0.65
N GLN A 36 16.19 4.55 1.77
CA GLN A 36 16.07 5.25 3.05
C GLN A 36 16.57 4.36 4.20
N LYS A 37 17.07 4.98 5.27
CA LYS A 37 17.52 4.29 6.48
C LYS A 37 16.85 4.87 7.71
N VAL A 38 16.42 3.99 8.61
CA VAL A 38 15.88 4.38 9.92
C VAL A 38 16.98 5.02 10.75
N LYS A 39 16.70 6.21 11.28
CA LYS A 39 17.58 6.86 12.26
C LYS A 39 17.31 6.28 13.64
N SER A 40 18.00 5.19 13.98
CA SER A 40 17.82 4.45 15.24
C SER A 40 18.76 4.88 16.37
N ASN A 41 19.61 5.89 16.16
CA ASN A 41 20.61 6.32 17.14
C ASN A 41 20.02 6.94 18.43
N CYS A 42 18.74 7.28 18.45
CA CYS A 42 18.02 7.73 19.64
C CYS A 42 17.39 6.59 20.46
N LEU A 43 17.46 5.35 19.95
CA LEU A 43 16.90 4.18 20.62
C LEU A 43 17.96 3.44 21.44
N PRO A 44 17.58 2.89 22.61
CA PRO A 44 18.40 1.93 23.35
C PRO A 44 18.92 0.77 22.49
N ALA A 45 20.14 0.31 22.76
CA ALA A 45 20.81 -0.72 21.97
C ALA A 45 20.11 -2.10 22.03
N ASP A 46 19.40 -2.39 23.11
CA ASP A 46 18.63 -3.62 23.34
C ASP A 46 17.27 -3.66 22.60
N LEU A 47 16.92 -2.58 21.91
CA LEU A 47 15.81 -2.50 20.97
C LEU A 47 16.25 -2.68 19.52
N LEU A 48 17.56 -2.83 19.27
CA LEU A 48 18.16 -2.89 17.94
C LEU A 48 18.91 -4.20 17.71
N ASP A 49 18.93 -4.66 16.46
CA ASP A 49 19.76 -5.80 16.05
C ASP A 49 21.21 -5.38 15.71
N GLY A 50 22.03 -6.34 15.32
CA GLY A 50 23.42 -6.10 14.91
C GLY A 50 23.58 -5.18 13.69
N THR A 51 22.50 -4.90 12.95
CA THR A 51 22.46 -3.97 11.80
C THR A 51 21.92 -2.58 12.16
N LYS A 52 21.59 -2.36 13.45
CA LYS A 52 20.91 -1.17 13.99
C LYS A 52 19.46 -1.01 13.51
N SER A 53 18.83 -2.11 13.09
CA SER A 53 17.40 -2.17 12.75
C SER A 53 16.58 -2.45 14.00
N ILE A 54 15.34 -1.94 14.06
CA ILE A 54 14.47 -2.08 15.23
C ILE A 54 13.96 -3.53 15.30
N ILE A 55 14.08 -4.16 16.47
CA ILE A 55 13.59 -5.52 16.71
C ILE A 55 12.15 -5.46 17.21
N VAL A 56 11.24 -6.13 16.49
CA VAL A 56 9.82 -6.25 16.88
C VAL A 56 9.26 -7.62 16.55
N ASP A 57 8.19 -8.01 17.25
CA ASP A 57 7.31 -9.07 16.76
C ASP A 57 6.59 -8.58 15.49
N PRO A 58 6.65 -9.32 14.36
CA PRO A 58 6.12 -8.84 13.08
C PRO A 58 4.59 -8.70 13.06
N LEU A 59 3.88 -9.41 13.94
CA LEU A 59 2.42 -9.42 14.01
C LEU A 59 1.87 -8.38 14.99
N THR A 60 2.50 -8.25 16.16
CA THR A 60 2.02 -7.36 17.23
C THR A 60 2.76 -6.03 17.26
N LEU A 61 3.90 -5.93 16.57
CA LEU A 61 4.83 -4.79 16.60
C LEU A 61 5.35 -4.46 18.01
N GLN A 62 5.26 -5.43 18.93
CA GLN A 62 5.73 -5.33 20.29
C GLN A 62 7.24 -5.62 20.35
N SER A 63 7.95 -4.90 21.23
CA SER A 63 9.33 -5.24 21.55
C SER A 63 9.40 -6.61 22.24
N PRO A 64 10.32 -7.52 21.82
CA PRO A 64 10.53 -8.78 22.51
C PRO A 64 11.25 -8.62 23.85
N THR A 65 11.98 -7.52 24.04
CA THR A 65 12.76 -7.23 25.25
C THR A 65 12.00 -6.35 26.24
N HIS A 66 11.08 -5.50 25.75
CA HIS A 66 10.30 -4.56 26.58
C HIS A 66 8.80 -4.70 26.35
N SER A 67 8.09 -5.40 27.24
CA SER A 67 6.66 -5.71 27.06
C SER A 67 5.74 -4.49 26.94
N LYS A 68 6.15 -3.30 27.40
CA LYS A 68 5.38 -2.06 27.34
C LYS A 68 5.72 -1.18 26.13
N VAL A 69 6.60 -1.64 25.25
CA VAL A 69 7.10 -0.87 24.11
C VAL A 69 6.58 -1.50 22.82
N PHE A 70 6.01 -0.66 21.96
CA PHE A 70 5.49 -1.01 20.64
C PHE A 70 6.01 0.00 19.62
N PHE A 71 6.18 -0.44 18.37
CA PHE A 71 6.69 0.40 17.29
C PHE A 71 5.71 0.49 16.13
N SER A 72 5.83 1.52 15.30
CA SER A 72 5.16 1.65 14.01
C SER A 72 5.98 2.54 13.08
N GLY A 73 5.72 2.47 11.77
CA GLY A 73 6.31 3.37 10.78
C GLY A 73 7.23 2.65 9.80
N ALA A 74 8.47 3.13 9.65
CA ALA A 74 9.45 2.53 8.76
C ALA A 74 10.27 1.43 9.46
N ILE A 75 9.65 0.58 10.30
CA ILE A 75 10.36 -0.38 11.17
C ILE A 75 11.26 -1.32 10.36
N SER A 76 10.72 -1.90 9.29
CA SER A 76 11.40 -2.82 8.37
C SER A 76 12.29 -2.13 7.33
N GLY A 77 12.47 -0.81 7.42
CA GLY A 77 13.30 -0.03 6.49
C GLY A 77 12.49 0.72 5.43
N ALA A 78 12.88 0.59 4.16
CA ALA A 78 12.21 1.25 3.05
C ALA A 78 10.79 0.72 2.87
N GLY A 79 9.80 1.57 3.09
CA GLY A 79 8.38 1.22 3.02
C GLY A 79 7.53 2.43 2.64
N SER A 80 6.30 2.18 2.24
CA SER A 80 5.36 3.23 1.84
C SER A 80 4.71 3.92 3.04
N VAL A 81 4.20 5.15 2.83
CA VAL A 81 3.39 5.84 3.85
C VAL A 81 2.16 5.02 4.25
N VAL A 82 1.57 4.29 3.31
CA VAL A 82 0.41 3.42 3.56
C VAL A 82 0.78 2.27 4.49
N GLU A 83 1.94 1.64 4.30
CA GLU A 83 2.45 0.59 5.19
C GLU A 83 2.73 1.15 6.59
N ALA A 84 3.35 2.32 6.69
CA ALA A 84 3.58 2.99 7.97
C ALA A 84 2.27 3.29 8.72
N MET A 85 1.22 3.73 8.01
CA MET A 85 -0.10 3.94 8.58
C MET A 85 -0.77 2.62 9.02
N ALA A 86 -0.64 1.56 8.23
CA ALA A 86 -1.15 0.23 8.57
C ALA A 86 -0.47 -0.29 9.85
N GLN A 87 0.86 -0.17 9.95
CA GLN A 87 1.60 -0.51 11.17
C GLN A 87 1.13 0.32 12.38
N GLY A 88 0.86 1.62 12.20
CA GLY A 88 0.32 2.46 13.27
C GLY A 88 -1.00 1.93 13.83
N ARG A 89 -1.91 1.49 12.95
CA ARG A 89 -3.19 0.87 13.36
C ARG A 89 -2.97 -0.45 14.09
N GLU A 90 -2.06 -1.29 13.60
CA GLU A 90 -1.76 -2.57 14.23
C GLU A 90 -1.10 -2.42 15.60
N ALA A 91 -0.16 -1.48 15.75
CA ALA A 91 0.46 -1.15 17.03
C ALA A 91 -0.58 -0.60 18.02
N ALA A 92 -1.49 0.28 17.59
CA ALA A 92 -2.56 0.79 18.44
C ALA A 92 -3.50 -0.34 18.93
N LYS A 93 -3.88 -1.27 18.04
CA LYS A 93 -4.67 -2.46 18.40
C LYS A 93 -3.90 -3.37 19.37
N SER A 94 -2.58 -3.46 19.26
CA SER A 94 -1.73 -4.21 20.18
C SER A 94 -1.67 -3.57 21.56
N ILE A 95 -1.48 -2.25 21.62
CA ILE A 95 -1.50 -1.49 22.87
C ILE A 95 -2.86 -1.65 23.57
N ALA A 96 -3.97 -1.51 22.84
CA ALA A 96 -5.31 -1.68 23.41
C ALA A 96 -5.50 -3.06 24.04
N ARG A 97 -5.12 -4.14 23.33
CA ARG A 97 -5.21 -5.51 23.84
C ARG A 97 -4.30 -5.74 25.04
N PHE A 98 -3.08 -5.21 25.01
CA PHE A 98 -2.13 -5.31 26.11
C PHE A 98 -2.68 -4.67 27.39
N VAL A 99 -3.27 -3.48 27.28
CA VAL A 99 -3.88 -2.77 28.43
C VAL A 99 -5.12 -3.50 28.95
N SER A 100 -5.93 -4.09 28.07
CA SER A 100 -7.14 -4.83 28.44
C SER A 100 -6.89 -6.26 28.94
N GLY A 101 -5.68 -6.80 28.77
CA GLY A 101 -5.38 -8.20 29.07
C GLY A 101 -5.92 -9.19 28.03
N ASP A 102 -6.26 -8.72 26.84
CA ASP A 102 -6.79 -9.53 25.75
C ASP A 102 -5.70 -10.35 25.04
N GLY A 103 -6.11 -11.42 24.34
CA GLY A 103 -5.22 -12.23 23.52
C GLY A 103 -4.58 -11.43 22.37
N MET A 104 -3.26 -11.27 22.40
CA MET A 104 -2.53 -10.43 21.43
C MET A 104 -2.64 -10.93 19.98
N ARG A 105 -2.58 -12.25 19.75
CA ARG A 105 -2.47 -12.84 18.40
C ARG A 105 -3.80 -13.23 17.76
N TRP A 106 -4.89 -13.34 18.52
CA TRP A 106 -6.16 -13.87 18.02
C TRP A 106 -6.77 -12.98 16.92
N GLY A 107 -7.21 -13.58 15.81
CA GLY A 107 -7.90 -12.89 14.71
C GLY A 107 -7.04 -11.85 13.98
N ARG A 108 -5.74 -12.12 13.84
CA ARG A 108 -4.81 -11.30 13.07
C ARG A 108 -4.14 -12.12 11.96
N ASP A 109 -3.62 -11.45 10.93
CA ASP A 109 -2.88 -11.98 9.77
C ASP A 109 -3.52 -13.07 8.89
N PHE A 110 -4.70 -13.58 9.25
CA PHE A 110 -5.42 -14.57 8.45
C PHE A 110 -5.55 -14.16 6.97
N TRP A 111 -5.88 -12.90 6.72
CA TRP A 111 -6.10 -12.37 5.36
C TRP A 111 -4.81 -11.98 4.63
N VAL A 112 -3.70 -11.76 5.35
CA VAL A 112 -2.42 -11.35 4.74
C VAL A 112 -1.84 -12.48 3.89
N GLU A 113 -1.94 -13.72 4.36
CA GLU A 113 -1.46 -14.89 3.63
C GLU A 113 -2.56 -15.63 2.87
N ASN A 114 -3.82 -15.57 3.30
CA ASN A 114 -4.92 -16.39 2.73
C ASN A 114 -6.06 -15.59 2.08
N GLY A 115 -5.98 -14.26 2.03
CA GLY A 115 -7.11 -13.40 1.65
C GLY A 115 -6.91 -12.52 0.41
N TYR A 116 -5.67 -12.33 -0.03
CA TYR A 116 -5.38 -11.45 -1.16
C TYR A 116 -5.22 -12.25 -2.45
N LEU A 117 -6.13 -12.03 -3.40
CA LEU A 117 -5.83 -12.32 -4.80
C LEU A 117 -4.76 -11.32 -5.27
N LYS A 118 -3.51 -11.77 -5.29
CA LYS A 118 -2.36 -10.97 -5.74
C LYS A 118 -2.28 -10.88 -7.27
N GLU A 119 -3.02 -11.75 -7.95
CA GLU A 119 -3.08 -11.85 -9.39
C GLU A 119 -4.54 -11.82 -9.83
N TYR A 120 -4.79 -11.11 -10.93
CA TYR A 120 -6.08 -11.03 -11.58
C TYR A 120 -5.86 -11.02 -13.08
N GLU A 121 -6.79 -11.63 -13.82
CA GLU A 121 -6.81 -11.54 -15.26
C GLU A 121 -7.60 -10.28 -15.66
N ALA A 122 -6.93 -9.38 -16.38
CA ALA A 122 -7.58 -8.19 -16.93
C ALA A 122 -8.34 -8.55 -18.20
N ILE A 123 -9.57 -8.06 -18.35
CA ILE A 123 -10.35 -8.18 -19.58
C ILE A 123 -10.04 -6.96 -20.44
N LEU A 124 -9.02 -7.09 -21.28
CA LEU A 124 -8.52 -5.99 -22.11
C LEU A 124 -9.50 -5.63 -23.23
N GLU A 125 -10.33 -6.57 -23.70
CA GLU A 125 -11.30 -6.37 -24.78
C GLU A 125 -12.37 -5.33 -24.43
N ARG A 126 -12.65 -5.15 -23.13
CA ARG A 126 -13.59 -4.14 -22.64
C ARG A 126 -12.99 -2.74 -22.65
N ALA A 127 -11.67 -2.63 -22.48
CA ALA A 127 -11.00 -1.36 -22.32
C ALA A 127 -10.88 -0.63 -23.66
N LYS A 128 -11.50 0.54 -23.75
CA LYS A 128 -11.25 1.47 -24.85
C LYS A 128 -10.06 2.34 -24.46
N GLY A 129 -8.97 2.23 -25.21
CA GLY A 129 -7.77 3.05 -25.01
C GLY A 129 -8.02 4.55 -25.21
N GLY A 130 -6.98 5.35 -25.05
CA GLY A 130 -7.03 6.80 -25.22
C GLY A 130 -6.20 7.55 -24.18
N ALA A 131 -6.06 8.85 -24.39
CA ALA A 131 -5.40 9.74 -23.43
C ALA A 131 -6.21 9.78 -22.13
N ARG A 132 -5.49 9.84 -20.99
CA ARG A 132 -6.10 10.06 -19.69
C ARG A 132 -6.72 11.45 -19.66
N MET A 133 -7.96 11.55 -19.18
CA MET A 133 -8.60 12.84 -18.99
C MET A 133 -7.82 13.68 -17.96
N ILE A 134 -7.61 14.95 -18.27
CA ILE A 134 -6.94 15.90 -17.38
C ILE A 134 -8.02 16.58 -16.55
N LEU A 135 -8.00 16.33 -15.24
CA LEU A 135 -8.87 17.04 -14.30
C LEU A 135 -8.42 18.49 -14.20
N GLU A 136 -9.37 19.42 -14.31
CA GLU A 136 -9.10 20.81 -13.95
C GLU A 136 -8.76 20.88 -12.46
N ARG A 137 -7.75 21.66 -12.11
CA ARG A 137 -7.31 21.80 -10.72
C ARG A 137 -7.45 23.23 -10.25
N VAL A 138 -7.94 23.39 -9.02
CA VAL A 138 -7.97 24.69 -8.35
C VAL A 138 -6.54 25.26 -8.28
N PRO A 139 -6.33 26.55 -8.65
CA PRO A 139 -5.03 27.20 -8.55
C PRO A 139 -4.48 27.13 -7.13
N ILE A 140 -3.17 26.93 -6.98
CA ILE A 140 -2.50 26.71 -5.68
C ILE A 140 -2.92 27.74 -4.63
N LYS A 141 -2.99 29.02 -5.02
CA LYS A 141 -3.37 30.14 -4.13
C LYS A 141 -4.79 30.05 -3.54
N LYS A 142 -5.67 29.23 -4.12
CA LYS A 142 -7.07 29.07 -3.72
C LYS A 142 -7.37 27.73 -3.04
N ARG A 143 -6.36 26.87 -2.86
CA ARG A 143 -6.53 25.54 -2.24
C ARG A 143 -6.68 25.69 -0.73
N THR A 144 -7.64 25.00 -0.15
CA THR A 144 -7.86 24.91 1.30
C THR A 144 -8.06 23.44 1.68
N LEU A 145 -7.95 23.09 2.98
CA LEU A 145 -8.17 21.72 3.45
C LEU A 145 -9.64 21.27 3.36
N GLU A 146 -10.56 22.21 3.15
CA GLU A 146 -12.00 21.97 3.13
C GLU A 146 -12.57 21.77 1.72
N LYS A 147 -11.77 22.00 0.68
CA LYS A 147 -12.24 22.00 -0.71
C LYS A 147 -11.50 20.98 -1.55
N GLU A 148 -12.23 20.30 -2.42
CA GLU A 148 -11.65 19.44 -3.44
C GLU A 148 -10.73 20.26 -4.36
N VAL A 149 -9.55 19.72 -4.63
CA VAL A 149 -8.54 20.38 -5.47
C VAL A 149 -8.73 20.03 -6.94
N GLU A 150 -9.19 18.81 -7.21
CA GLU A 150 -9.47 18.32 -8.57
C GLU A 150 -10.97 18.46 -8.83
N MET A 151 -11.33 19.15 -9.90
CA MET A 151 -12.73 19.35 -10.28
C MET A 151 -13.30 18.05 -10.86
N PRO A 152 -14.61 17.77 -10.67
CA PRO A 152 -15.22 16.57 -11.21
C PRO A 152 -15.23 16.61 -12.74
N LEU A 153 -15.16 15.41 -13.35
CA LEU A 153 -15.44 15.22 -14.76
C LEU A 153 -16.93 15.46 -15.04
N THR A 154 -17.27 15.96 -16.23
CA THR A 154 -18.67 15.92 -16.67
C THR A 154 -19.13 14.46 -16.81
N PRO A 155 -20.44 14.17 -16.77
CA PRO A 155 -20.94 12.80 -16.95
C PRO A 155 -20.41 12.09 -18.20
N GLU A 156 -20.26 12.82 -19.30
CA GLU A 156 -19.73 12.30 -20.58
C GLU A 156 -18.24 11.97 -20.47
N GLN A 157 -17.47 12.87 -19.86
CA GLN A 157 -16.03 12.68 -19.63
C GLN A 157 -15.78 11.54 -18.65
N ALA A 158 -16.59 11.44 -17.59
CA ALA A 158 -16.52 10.35 -16.61
C ALA A 158 -16.84 9.00 -17.27
N LYS A 159 -17.85 8.96 -18.15
CA LYS A 159 -18.16 7.76 -18.94
C LYS A 159 -16.98 7.38 -19.84
N GLN A 160 -16.40 8.34 -20.55
CA GLN A 160 -15.24 8.10 -21.42
C GLN A 160 -14.02 7.59 -20.63
N GLU A 161 -13.72 8.18 -19.47
CA GLU A 161 -12.62 7.72 -18.61
C GLU A 161 -12.91 6.31 -18.05
N ALA A 162 -14.16 6.00 -17.70
CA ALA A 162 -14.57 4.67 -17.25
C ALA A 162 -14.46 3.60 -18.34
N GLU A 163 -14.61 3.97 -19.62
CA GLU A 163 -14.38 3.04 -20.74
C GLU A 163 -12.91 2.59 -20.86
N ARG A 164 -11.94 3.32 -20.26
CA ARG A 164 -10.53 2.91 -20.18
C ARG A 164 -10.26 1.82 -19.14
N CYS A 165 -11.25 1.45 -18.32
CA CYS A 165 -11.08 0.49 -17.24
C CYS A 165 -10.78 -0.93 -17.77
N MET A 166 -9.60 -1.46 -17.42
CA MET A 166 -9.17 -2.83 -17.75
C MET A 166 -9.80 -3.91 -16.85
N SER A 167 -10.75 -3.53 -15.98
CA SER A 167 -11.40 -4.42 -15.00
C SER A 167 -10.41 -5.17 -14.11
N CYS A 168 -9.30 -4.53 -13.76
CA CYS A 168 -8.21 -5.10 -12.97
C CYS A 168 -8.57 -5.30 -11.48
N GLY A 169 -9.39 -4.41 -10.92
CA GLY A 169 -9.83 -4.46 -9.53
C GLY A 169 -11.13 -5.24 -9.39
N ARG A 170 -11.10 -6.55 -9.67
CA ARG A 170 -12.24 -7.43 -9.38
C ARG A 170 -12.29 -7.66 -7.86
N PRO A 171 -13.38 -7.29 -7.15
CA PRO A 171 -13.62 -7.82 -5.81
C PRO A 171 -13.53 -9.33 -5.93
N ALA A 172 -12.84 -10.00 -5.01
CA ALA A 172 -12.55 -11.43 -5.12
C ALA A 172 -13.72 -12.21 -5.72
N GLU A 173 -13.62 -12.52 -7.02
CA GLU A 173 -14.64 -13.19 -7.82
C GLU A 173 -14.64 -14.69 -7.47
N VAL A 174 -14.58 -15.03 -6.19
CA VAL A 174 -14.77 -16.41 -5.74
C VAL A 174 -16.17 -16.87 -6.16
N ASN A 175 -17.12 -15.94 -6.28
CA ASN A 175 -18.43 -16.17 -6.85
C ASN A 175 -18.71 -15.09 -7.90
N LYS A 176 -18.89 -15.46 -9.18
CA LYS A 176 -19.39 -14.60 -10.28
C LYS A 176 -20.86 -14.15 -10.06
N THR A 177 -21.26 -13.99 -8.81
CA THR A 177 -22.63 -13.74 -8.38
C THR A 177 -22.56 -12.67 -7.32
N CYS A 178 -22.96 -11.44 -7.66
CA CYS A 178 -23.46 -10.53 -6.64
C CYS A 178 -24.60 -11.25 -5.93
N TRP A 179 -24.43 -11.57 -4.64
CA TRP A 179 -25.48 -12.20 -3.83
C TRP A 179 -26.62 -11.24 -3.50
N MET A 180 -26.51 -9.98 -3.94
CA MET A 180 -27.49 -8.94 -3.68
C MET A 180 -27.77 -8.77 -2.19
N CYS A 181 -26.78 -9.05 -1.34
CA CYS A 181 -26.94 -8.99 0.11
C CYS A 181 -27.09 -7.55 0.62
N LEU A 182 -26.63 -6.55 -0.16
CA LEU A 182 -26.67 -5.10 0.10
C LEU A 182 -25.63 -4.46 1.04
N PRO A 183 -24.73 -5.15 1.81
CA PRO A 183 -23.73 -4.48 2.63
C PRO A 183 -22.88 -3.46 1.85
N CYS A 184 -22.50 -3.76 0.62
CA CYS A 184 -21.67 -2.84 -0.16
C CYS A 184 -22.38 -1.54 -0.54
N GLU A 185 -23.71 -1.53 -0.63
CA GLU A 185 -24.51 -0.31 -0.83
C GLU A 185 -24.81 0.37 0.51
N ILE A 186 -25.25 -0.40 1.51
CA ILE A 186 -25.65 0.11 2.83
C ILE A 186 -24.46 0.76 3.57
N GLU A 187 -23.31 0.10 3.57
CA GLU A 187 -22.12 0.55 4.31
C GLU A 187 -21.30 1.58 3.53
N CYS A 188 -21.65 1.87 2.26
CA CYS A 188 -20.87 2.82 1.47
C CYS A 188 -21.08 4.24 2.02
N PRO A 189 -20.07 4.85 2.67
CA PRO A 189 -20.25 6.17 3.27
C PRO A 189 -20.38 7.28 2.23
N GLN A 190 -20.21 6.96 0.95
CA GLN A 190 -20.26 7.89 -0.18
C GLN A 190 -21.46 7.62 -1.10
N GLU A 191 -22.32 6.65 -0.75
CA GLU A 191 -23.49 6.25 -1.57
C GLU A 191 -23.13 5.96 -3.04
N ALA A 192 -21.88 5.53 -3.28
CA ALA A 192 -21.33 5.40 -4.63
C ALA A 192 -21.82 4.16 -5.38
N LEU A 193 -22.50 3.25 -4.68
CA LEU A 193 -22.93 1.96 -5.20
C LEU A 193 -24.45 1.83 -5.06
N GLN A 194 -25.09 1.36 -6.13
CA GLN A 194 -26.51 0.99 -6.14
C GLN A 194 -26.61 -0.45 -6.64
N VAL A 195 -27.13 -1.35 -5.81
CA VAL A 195 -27.40 -2.74 -6.19
C VAL A 195 -28.75 -2.79 -6.90
N ARG A 196 -28.71 -2.99 -8.21
CA ARG A 196 -29.92 -3.21 -9.01
C ARG A 196 -30.33 -4.67 -8.93
N LEU A 197 -31.34 -4.95 -8.10
CA LEU A 197 -31.99 -6.26 -8.05
C LEU A 197 -32.72 -6.52 -9.38
N PRO A 198 -32.38 -7.57 -10.14
CA PRO A 198 -33.19 -7.97 -11.28
C PRO A 198 -34.58 -8.37 -10.77
N TYR A 199 -35.62 -7.86 -11.42
CA TYR A 199 -37.04 -7.94 -11.05
C TYR A 199 -37.65 -9.36 -10.89
N GLN A 200 -36.86 -10.43 -10.88
CA GLN A 200 -37.34 -11.82 -10.86
C GLN A 200 -36.97 -12.61 -9.60
N VAL A 201 -36.52 -11.95 -8.52
CA VAL A 201 -36.33 -12.61 -7.21
C VAL A 201 -37.55 -12.35 -6.33
N ARG A 202 -38.70 -12.91 -6.71
CA ARG A 202 -39.88 -13.11 -5.87
C ARG A 202 -40.48 -14.48 -6.16
#